data_AF-A0A379FC62-F1
#
_entry.id   AF-A0A379FC62-F1
#
_cell.length_a   1.000
_cell.length_b   1.000
_cell.length_c   1.000
_cell.angle_alpha   90.00
_cell.angle_beta   90.00
_cell.angle_gamma   90.00
#
_symmetry.space_group_name_H-M   'P 1'
#
loop_
_entity.id
_entity.type
_entity.pdbx_description
1 polymer ?
#
loop_
_entity_poly.entity_id
_entity_poly.type
_entity_poly.pdbx_seq_one_letter_code
_entity_poly.pdbx_strand_id
1 'polypeptide(L)'
;MTTPRLELQFIRLWQAFQGKTSETTLQELAQTLHCTRRHVRSLLNKMQEIGWINWQAEVGRGKKSTLSFQSNAQEIQQNRAERLIEENDIEKLVALMGDKDSVRQMVLSQIEKSFHPGQQLLRIIYYRPFRNLLPGTPLRRSELHLMSQIFNSLVHLKEENGEVEAELAHHWQMITEQHWRFYLRPSIYFHHGRELTLEDISSSLMRMKHCNPLYAHIERISSPQPYVLDIFLNEADKQFATLLGSPQAVILPKEWASLPTFAQHPIGTGAYQVMANDQHKLQIKAFNRYFGLRALLDEIDIWVVPELNKKMVCSTIHLTDDDTNKDPLESRKEEGCYFLLYDSRSAQCQQTEIRAWLSSVLTPVNMLTHCDPFYQRHWSPAYGLLLHWHHSKLIRQHPKPTSLTKLTVTLYKEHHEYSTIADLIESILSQYDIELTIQVLDYEQWYYGEAESDIWLATVNFYKPLAFSIFATLYELPLFHQCLGRSFTQDLSLWHQKALPLEAWCRQLTHDIWLYPLFHHLLELQGQRTIRGVKMNTFGWFDFKSAWFTPDTDTDTDTDTDTDTPKLT
;
A
#
# COMPACT_ATOMS: atom_id res chain seq x y z
N MET A 1 39.28 -12.55 -5.14
CA MET A 1 37.88 -12.11 -4.94
C MET A 1 37.14 -12.20 -6.26
N THR A 2 35.93 -12.75 -6.24
CA THR A 2 35.06 -12.80 -7.42
C THR A 2 34.62 -11.37 -7.77
N THR A 3 34.39 -11.08 -9.05
CA THR A 3 33.84 -9.78 -9.47
C THR A 3 32.45 -10.00 -10.07
N PRO A 4 31.49 -9.09 -9.89
CA PRO A 4 30.13 -9.24 -10.43
C PRO A 4 30.11 -9.49 -11.94
N ARG A 5 31.07 -8.90 -12.65
CA ARG A 5 31.25 -9.07 -14.09
C ARG A 5 31.75 -10.46 -14.47
N LEU A 6 32.60 -11.09 -13.64
CA LEU A 6 33.07 -12.46 -13.87
C LEU A 6 31.96 -13.48 -13.62
N GLU A 7 31.17 -13.29 -12.55
CA GLU A 7 29.99 -14.12 -12.22
C GLU A 7 28.97 -14.09 -13.37
N LEU A 8 28.66 -12.90 -13.90
CA LEU A 8 27.71 -12.75 -15.01
C LEU A 8 28.18 -13.43 -16.31
N GLN A 9 29.49 -13.36 -16.59
CA GLN A 9 30.07 -14.04 -17.75
C GLN A 9 30.06 -15.56 -17.56
N PHE A 10 30.29 -16.07 -16.34
CA PHE A 10 30.16 -17.50 -16.06
C PHE A 10 28.71 -17.98 -16.27
N ILE A 11 27.72 -17.25 -15.72
CA ILE A 11 26.30 -17.60 -15.87
C ILE A 11 25.89 -17.65 -17.35
N ARG A 12 26.34 -16.69 -18.18
CA ARG A 12 26.10 -16.71 -19.63
C ARG A 12 26.71 -17.94 -20.30
N LEU A 13 27.94 -18.28 -19.95
CA LEU A 13 28.64 -19.48 -20.44
C LEU A 13 27.86 -20.74 -20.07
N TRP A 14 27.49 -20.88 -18.79
CA TRP A 14 26.78 -22.04 -18.27
C TRP A 14 25.41 -22.20 -18.93
N GLN A 15 24.66 -21.11 -19.14
CA GLN A 15 23.36 -21.14 -19.83
C GLN A 15 23.49 -21.58 -21.30
N ALA A 16 24.52 -21.11 -22.01
CA ALA A 16 24.73 -21.47 -23.41
C ALA A 16 25.04 -22.97 -23.60
N PHE A 17 25.77 -23.57 -22.66
CA PHE A 17 26.16 -24.99 -22.70
C PHE A 17 25.32 -25.89 -21.77
N GLN A 18 24.31 -25.33 -21.09
CA GLN A 18 23.45 -26.01 -20.11
C GLN A 18 24.24 -26.78 -19.03
N GLY A 19 25.41 -26.27 -18.62
CA GLY A 19 26.29 -26.93 -17.66
C GLY A 19 26.93 -28.25 -18.13
N LYS A 20 26.74 -28.65 -19.40
CA LYS A 20 27.30 -29.90 -19.93
C LYS A 20 28.73 -29.72 -20.39
N THR A 21 29.55 -30.75 -20.15
CA THR A 21 30.89 -30.84 -20.75
C THR A 21 30.76 -30.79 -22.27
N SER A 22 31.42 -29.82 -22.89
CA SER A 22 31.25 -29.51 -24.30
C SER A 22 32.59 -29.23 -24.97
N GLU A 23 32.71 -29.67 -26.23
CA GLU A 23 33.82 -29.30 -27.10
C GLU A 23 33.52 -27.99 -27.82
N THR A 24 34.36 -26.98 -27.64
CA THR A 24 34.13 -25.64 -28.21
C THR A 24 35.45 -24.96 -28.57
N THR A 25 35.38 -23.86 -29.33
CA THR A 25 36.55 -23.05 -29.69
C THR A 25 36.57 -21.71 -28.95
N LEU A 26 37.76 -21.12 -28.79
CA LEU A 26 37.88 -19.76 -28.24
C LEU A 26 37.09 -18.71 -29.03
N GLN A 27 36.78 -18.96 -30.30
CA GLN A 27 36.04 -18.04 -31.15
C GLN A 27 34.53 -18.13 -30.90
N GLU A 28 33.99 -19.34 -30.70
CA GLU A 28 32.61 -19.55 -30.26
C GLU A 28 32.38 -18.94 -28.89
N LEU A 29 33.26 -19.21 -27.92
CA LEU A 29 33.19 -18.62 -26.58
C LEU A 29 33.26 -17.08 -26.61
N ALA A 30 34.06 -16.50 -27.50
CA ALA A 30 34.14 -15.06 -27.69
C ALA A 30 32.84 -14.46 -28.22
N GLN A 31 32.15 -15.18 -29.12
CA GLN A 31 30.82 -14.78 -29.61
C GLN A 31 29.77 -14.86 -28.50
N THR A 32 29.73 -15.97 -27.74
CA THR A 32 28.77 -16.17 -26.64
C THR A 32 28.92 -15.12 -25.53
N LEU A 33 30.16 -14.75 -25.18
CA LEU A 33 30.44 -13.78 -24.12
C LEU A 33 30.49 -12.32 -24.63
N HIS A 34 30.28 -12.11 -25.94
CA HIS A 34 30.40 -10.81 -26.62
C HIS A 34 31.71 -10.06 -26.30
N CYS A 35 32.84 -10.76 -26.39
CA CYS A 35 34.16 -10.17 -26.09
C CYS A 35 35.28 -10.69 -27.01
N THR A 36 36.50 -10.16 -26.86
CA THR A 36 37.64 -10.56 -27.72
C THR A 36 38.25 -11.89 -27.27
N ARG A 37 38.85 -12.65 -28.21
CA ARG A 37 39.53 -13.92 -27.92
C ARG A 37 40.61 -13.81 -26.83
N ARG A 38 41.31 -12.66 -26.76
CA ARG A 38 42.33 -12.39 -25.72
C ARG A 38 41.68 -12.25 -24.34
N HIS A 39 40.52 -11.59 -24.28
CA HIS A 39 39.78 -11.42 -23.04
C HIS A 39 39.14 -12.74 -22.55
N VAL A 40 38.59 -13.56 -23.46
CA VAL A 40 38.06 -14.90 -23.12
C VAL A 40 39.10 -15.75 -22.41
N ARG A 41 40.34 -15.81 -22.90
CA ARG A 41 41.41 -16.56 -22.22
C ARG A 41 41.65 -16.07 -20.79
N SER A 42 41.64 -14.75 -20.58
CA SER A 42 41.79 -14.19 -19.23
C SER A 42 40.59 -14.53 -18.34
N LEU A 43 39.36 -14.53 -18.88
CA LEU A 43 38.16 -14.90 -18.14
C LEU A 43 38.19 -16.39 -17.77
N LEU A 44 38.49 -17.28 -18.72
CA LEU A 44 38.56 -18.73 -18.48
C LEU A 44 39.63 -19.08 -17.43
N ASN A 45 40.82 -18.48 -17.50
CA ASN A 45 41.86 -18.68 -16.48
C ASN A 45 41.38 -18.26 -15.09
N LYS A 46 40.74 -17.09 -14.97
CA LYS A 46 40.19 -16.62 -13.69
C LYS A 46 39.08 -17.54 -13.17
N MET A 47 38.18 -17.98 -14.04
CA MET A 47 37.10 -18.92 -13.66
C MET A 47 37.67 -20.28 -13.22
N GLN A 48 38.75 -20.73 -13.85
CA GLN A 48 39.44 -21.98 -13.49
C GLN A 48 40.23 -21.85 -12.19
N GLU A 49 40.90 -20.72 -11.94
CA GLU A 49 41.58 -20.41 -10.66
C GLU A 49 40.61 -20.41 -9.47
N ILE A 50 39.38 -19.93 -9.69
CA ILE A 50 38.31 -19.92 -8.69
C ILE A 50 37.64 -21.31 -8.56
N GLY A 51 37.88 -22.21 -9.52
CA GLY A 51 37.34 -23.58 -9.51
C GLY A 51 35.96 -23.73 -10.13
N TRP A 52 35.45 -22.76 -10.90
CA TRP A 52 34.13 -22.83 -11.52
C TRP A 52 34.08 -23.70 -12.78
N ILE A 53 35.19 -23.78 -13.51
CA ILE A 53 35.33 -24.54 -14.76
C ILE A 53 36.66 -25.28 -14.78
N ASN A 54 36.74 -26.28 -15.66
CA ASN A 54 37.98 -26.88 -16.10
C ASN A 54 38.04 -26.80 -17.63
N TRP A 55 39.03 -26.07 -18.13
CA TRP A 55 39.30 -25.76 -19.52
C TRP A 55 40.58 -26.45 -19.99
N GLN A 56 40.42 -27.43 -20.88
CA GLN A 56 41.51 -28.17 -21.49
C GLN A 56 41.74 -27.67 -22.91
N ALA A 57 42.74 -26.80 -23.08
CA ALA A 57 43.09 -26.23 -24.37
C ALA A 57 43.79 -27.27 -25.27
N GLU A 58 43.28 -27.48 -26.48
CA GLU A 58 43.98 -28.25 -27.51
C GLU A 58 44.85 -27.34 -28.41
N VAL A 59 46.04 -27.85 -28.78
CA VAL A 59 47.00 -27.13 -29.61
C VAL A 59 46.77 -27.43 -31.10
N GLY A 60 46.31 -26.41 -31.85
CA GLY A 60 46.13 -26.47 -33.31
C GLY A 60 45.06 -25.50 -33.81
N ARG A 61 45.19 -24.92 -35.02
CA ARG A 61 44.13 -24.07 -35.60
C ARG A 61 42.88 -24.90 -35.86
N GLY A 62 41.77 -24.54 -35.22
CA GLY A 62 40.46 -25.16 -35.46
C GLY A 62 40.16 -26.42 -34.65
N LYS A 63 41.08 -26.87 -33.78
CA LYS A 63 40.79 -27.96 -32.84
C LYS A 63 39.87 -27.48 -31.73
N LYS A 64 38.87 -28.30 -31.38
CA LYS A 64 37.95 -28.01 -30.29
C LYS A 64 38.65 -28.32 -28.97
N SER A 65 38.52 -27.40 -28.02
CA SER A 65 39.01 -27.55 -26.65
C SER A 65 37.84 -27.99 -25.76
N THR A 66 38.14 -28.69 -24.67
CA THR A 66 37.12 -29.24 -23.79
C THR A 66 36.86 -28.27 -22.64
N LEU A 67 35.59 -27.88 -22.49
CA LEU A 67 35.09 -27.10 -21.36
C LEU A 67 34.20 -27.98 -20.50
N SER A 68 34.52 -28.11 -19.22
CA SER A 68 33.66 -28.74 -18.21
C SER A 68 33.35 -27.76 -17.08
N PHE A 69 32.12 -27.83 -16.55
CA PHE A 69 31.66 -26.98 -15.46
C PHE A 69 31.78 -27.73 -14.13
N GLN A 70 32.34 -27.07 -13.13
CA GLN A 70 32.55 -27.62 -11.78
C GLN A 70 31.62 -26.96 -10.75
N SER A 71 31.18 -25.73 -11.02
CA SER A 71 30.16 -25.04 -10.21
C SER A 71 28.85 -24.90 -10.96
N ASN A 72 27.75 -24.76 -10.22
CA ASN A 72 26.44 -24.50 -10.78
C ASN A 72 26.19 -22.99 -10.92
N ALA A 73 25.61 -22.56 -12.05
CA ALA A 73 25.18 -21.17 -12.22
C ALA A 73 24.13 -20.75 -11.18
N GLN A 74 23.27 -21.67 -10.74
CA GLN A 74 22.27 -21.40 -9.71
C GLN A 74 22.93 -21.06 -8.37
N GLU A 75 23.96 -21.81 -7.97
CA GLU A 75 24.70 -21.60 -6.72
C GLU A 75 25.45 -20.26 -6.72
N ILE A 76 26.10 -19.91 -7.83
CA ILE A 76 26.76 -18.60 -7.97
C ILE A 76 25.73 -17.46 -7.94
N GLN A 77 24.56 -17.68 -8.55
CA GLN A 77 23.48 -16.69 -8.56
C GLN A 77 22.85 -16.51 -7.17
N GLN A 78 22.69 -17.59 -6.41
CA GLN A 78 22.21 -17.57 -5.03
C GLN A 78 23.20 -16.84 -4.11
N ASN A 79 24.48 -17.21 -4.11
CA ASN A 79 25.53 -16.55 -3.34
C ASN A 79 25.63 -15.05 -3.68
N ARG A 80 25.37 -14.68 -4.94
CA ARG A 80 25.32 -13.28 -5.35
C ARG A 80 24.09 -12.55 -4.79
N ALA A 81 22.93 -13.20 -4.78
CA ALA A 81 21.72 -12.63 -4.18
C ALA A 81 21.91 -12.42 -2.66
N GLU A 82 22.42 -13.43 -1.95
CA GLU A 82 22.72 -13.35 -0.50
C GLU A 82 23.65 -12.17 -0.20
N ARG A 83 24.75 -12.03 -0.96
CA ARG A 83 25.68 -10.89 -0.80
C ARG A 83 25.01 -9.53 -1.01
N LEU A 84 24.16 -9.41 -2.03
CA LEU A 84 23.46 -8.15 -2.30
C LEU A 84 22.42 -7.82 -1.21
N ILE A 85 21.82 -8.84 -0.59
CA ILE A 85 20.90 -8.69 0.53
C ILE A 85 21.65 -8.21 1.77
N GLU A 86 22.82 -8.80 2.06
CA GLU A 86 23.73 -8.35 3.14
C GLU A 86 24.22 -6.92 2.91
N GLU A 87 24.51 -6.55 1.66
CA GLU A 87 24.94 -5.20 1.27
C GLU A 87 23.77 -4.18 1.22
N ASN A 88 22.52 -4.60 1.42
CA ASN A 88 21.29 -3.79 1.27
C ASN A 88 21.21 -3.09 -0.13
N ASP A 89 21.69 -3.75 -1.18
CA ASP A 89 21.74 -3.26 -2.57
C ASP A 89 20.60 -3.83 -3.41
N ILE A 90 19.41 -3.28 -3.17
CA ILE A 90 18.14 -3.72 -3.77
C ILE A 90 18.12 -3.46 -5.26
N GLU A 91 18.71 -2.37 -5.74
CA GLU A 91 18.76 -2.03 -7.17
C GLU A 91 19.41 -3.17 -7.97
N LYS A 92 20.56 -3.68 -7.50
CA LYS A 92 21.23 -4.82 -8.14
C LYS A 92 20.49 -6.14 -7.95
N LEU A 93 19.77 -6.33 -6.83
CA LEU A 93 18.91 -7.49 -6.61
C LEU A 93 17.74 -7.54 -7.60
N VAL A 94 17.03 -6.42 -7.76
CA VAL A 94 15.94 -6.28 -8.72
C VAL A 94 16.47 -6.49 -10.14
N ALA A 95 17.63 -5.92 -10.46
CA ALA A 95 18.30 -6.16 -11.74
C ALA A 95 18.73 -7.63 -11.95
N LEU A 96 19.02 -8.37 -10.86
CA LEU A 96 19.39 -9.79 -10.92
C LEU A 96 18.18 -10.68 -11.25
N MET A 97 16.98 -10.29 -10.83
CA MET A 97 15.74 -11.05 -11.08
C MET A 97 15.39 -11.14 -12.57
N GLY A 98 15.56 -10.06 -13.33
CA GLY A 98 15.30 -10.02 -14.77
C GLY A 98 13.93 -10.60 -15.16
N ASP A 99 13.86 -11.25 -16.34
CA ASP A 99 12.62 -11.83 -16.87
C ASP A 99 12.31 -13.27 -16.44
N LYS A 100 13.21 -13.92 -15.69
CA LYS A 100 13.11 -15.36 -15.40
C LYS A 100 12.45 -15.61 -14.05
N ASP A 101 11.27 -16.23 -14.06
CA ASP A 101 10.50 -16.54 -12.85
C ASP A 101 11.24 -17.38 -11.82
N SER A 102 12.11 -18.30 -12.25
CA SER A 102 12.91 -19.13 -11.35
C SER A 102 13.92 -18.31 -10.54
N VAL A 103 14.52 -17.29 -11.15
CA VAL A 103 15.46 -16.38 -10.47
C VAL A 103 14.70 -15.48 -9.51
N ARG A 104 13.51 -15.00 -9.91
CA ARG A 104 12.63 -14.22 -9.03
C ARG A 104 12.30 -15.00 -7.76
N GLN A 105 11.84 -16.25 -7.89
CA GLN A 105 11.51 -17.08 -6.72
C GLN A 105 12.71 -17.30 -5.82
N MET A 106 13.87 -17.59 -6.41
CA MET A 106 15.11 -17.74 -5.66
C MET A 106 15.45 -16.45 -4.88
N VAL A 107 15.43 -15.28 -5.53
CA VAL A 107 15.74 -14.01 -4.86
C VAL A 107 14.74 -13.74 -3.74
N LEU A 108 13.44 -13.89 -3.98
CA LEU A 108 12.40 -13.67 -2.98
C LEU A 108 12.60 -14.57 -1.75
N SER A 109 12.85 -15.87 -1.96
CA SER A 109 13.14 -16.79 -0.86
C SER A 109 14.39 -16.41 -0.05
N GLN A 110 15.37 -15.76 -0.68
CA GLN A 110 16.57 -15.31 0.05
C GLN A 110 16.31 -14.04 0.85
N ILE A 111 15.47 -13.14 0.33
CA ILE A 111 15.04 -11.95 1.08
C ILE A 111 14.27 -12.39 2.31
N GLU A 112 13.35 -13.35 2.16
CA GLU A 112 12.58 -13.96 3.24
C GLU A 112 13.47 -14.60 4.31
N LYS A 113 14.60 -15.22 3.92
CA LYS A 113 15.54 -15.86 4.87
C LYS A 113 16.48 -14.89 5.59
N SER A 114 16.56 -13.63 5.15
CA SER A 114 17.58 -12.69 5.61
C SER A 114 17.23 -12.00 6.93
N PHE A 115 17.16 -12.76 8.02
CA PHE A 115 17.03 -12.22 9.37
C PHE A 115 18.41 -11.80 9.93
N HIS A 116 18.49 -10.64 10.58
CA HIS A 116 19.69 -10.17 11.26
C HIS A 116 19.45 -10.16 12.78
N PRO A 117 19.89 -11.22 13.50
CA PRO A 117 19.79 -11.26 14.96
C PRO A 117 20.57 -10.09 15.57
N GLY A 118 19.88 -9.18 16.26
CA GLY A 118 20.49 -8.12 17.07
C GLY A 118 20.23 -6.67 16.62
N GLN A 119 19.59 -6.45 15.47
CA GLN A 119 19.06 -5.13 15.10
C GLN A 119 17.52 -5.18 15.13
N GLN A 120 16.87 -4.21 15.78
CA GLN A 120 15.41 -4.06 15.75
C GLN A 120 14.99 -3.48 14.38
N LEU A 121 15.41 -4.13 13.29
CA LEU A 121 15.18 -3.76 11.90
C LEU A 121 14.07 -4.64 11.33
N LEU A 122 12.99 -4.02 10.88
CA LEU A 122 11.90 -4.71 10.18
C LEU A 122 12.06 -4.53 8.68
N ARG A 123 12.06 -5.64 7.93
CA ARG A 123 12.05 -5.62 6.47
C ARG A 123 10.69 -6.00 5.93
N ILE A 124 10.14 -5.16 5.07
CA ILE A 124 8.85 -5.36 4.40
C ILE A 124 9.09 -5.41 2.90
N ILE A 125 8.54 -6.39 2.21
CA ILE A 125 8.54 -6.40 0.74
C ILE A 125 7.23 -5.79 0.24
N TYR A 126 7.31 -4.88 -0.72
CA TYR A 126 6.16 -4.19 -1.28
C TYR A 126 6.26 -4.03 -2.80
N TYR A 127 5.14 -3.92 -3.51
CA TYR A 127 5.12 -4.01 -4.97
C TYR A 127 5.28 -2.67 -5.70
N ARG A 128 5.25 -1.52 -5.00
CA ARG A 128 5.35 -0.19 -5.63
C ARG A 128 6.06 0.83 -4.75
N PRO A 129 6.67 1.88 -5.33
CA PRO A 129 7.32 2.93 -4.56
C PRO A 129 6.30 3.92 -3.93
N PHE A 130 6.72 4.58 -2.85
CA PHE A 130 5.94 5.58 -2.11
C PHE A 130 6.35 7.00 -2.49
N ARG A 131 6.11 7.39 -3.74
CA ARG A 131 6.63 8.64 -4.33
C ARG A 131 6.05 9.92 -3.71
N ASN A 132 4.92 9.82 -3.04
CA ASN A 132 4.19 10.95 -2.47
C ASN A 132 3.72 10.62 -1.06
N LEU A 133 4.25 11.34 -0.08
CA LEU A 133 3.90 11.29 1.34
C LEU A 133 3.50 12.69 1.85
N LEU A 134 3.14 13.62 0.96
CA LEU A 134 2.74 14.98 1.31
C LEU A 134 1.26 15.01 1.76
N PRO A 135 0.95 15.37 3.01
CA PRO A 135 -0.43 15.42 3.49
C PRO A 135 -1.29 16.42 2.72
N GLY A 136 -2.55 16.07 2.43
CA GLY A 136 -3.48 16.91 1.66
C GLY A 136 -3.29 16.85 0.14
N THR A 137 -2.53 15.85 -0.35
CA THR A 137 -2.47 15.48 -1.76
C THR A 137 -3.16 14.12 -1.97
N PRO A 138 -3.31 13.62 -3.22
CA PRO A 138 -3.85 12.29 -3.47
C PRO A 138 -2.95 11.20 -2.89
N LEU A 139 -3.43 10.55 -1.82
CA LEU A 139 -2.69 9.50 -1.08
C LEU A 139 -3.52 8.23 -1.01
N ARG A 140 -2.89 7.06 -1.21
CA ARG A 140 -3.56 5.76 -1.05
C ARG A 140 -3.49 5.32 0.41
N ARG A 141 -4.20 4.23 0.74
CA ARG A 141 -4.26 3.68 2.11
C ARG A 141 -2.88 3.44 2.74
N SER A 142 -1.91 2.99 1.95
CA SER A 142 -0.55 2.70 2.43
C SER A 142 0.22 3.98 2.76
N GLU A 143 0.10 5.04 1.95
CA GLU A 143 0.66 6.36 2.26
C GLU A 143 0.01 6.97 3.50
N LEU A 144 -1.31 6.82 3.68
CA LEU A 144 -2.02 7.28 4.88
C LEU A 144 -1.50 6.57 6.14
N HIS A 145 -1.23 5.27 6.05
CA HIS A 145 -0.58 4.53 7.13
C HIS A 145 0.83 5.05 7.42
N LEU A 146 1.69 5.23 6.41
CA LEU A 146 3.04 5.75 6.60
C LEU A 146 3.02 7.16 7.20
N MET A 147 2.05 7.99 6.82
CA MET A 147 1.88 9.31 7.41
C MET A 147 1.58 9.28 8.90
N SER A 148 0.83 8.31 9.41
CA SER A 148 0.57 8.20 10.86
C SER A 148 1.82 7.82 11.67
N GLN A 149 2.86 7.33 10.99
CA GLN A 149 4.16 7.02 11.58
C GLN A 149 5.10 8.24 11.55
N ILE A 150 4.98 9.07 10.51
CA ILE A 150 5.87 10.22 10.23
C ILE A 150 5.36 11.51 10.88
N PHE A 151 4.06 11.71 10.96
CA PHE A 151 3.45 12.95 11.43
C PHE A 151 2.52 12.72 12.62
N ASN A 152 2.18 13.81 13.31
CA ASN A 152 1.10 13.82 14.29
C ASN A 152 0.10 14.95 13.98
N SER A 153 -1.14 14.71 14.36
CA SER A 153 -2.24 15.66 14.39
C SER A 153 -2.40 16.27 15.78
N LEU A 154 -3.31 17.25 15.93
CA LEU A 154 -3.56 17.86 17.25
C LEU A 154 -4.04 16.83 18.28
N VAL A 155 -4.91 15.93 17.86
CA VAL A 155 -5.42 14.81 18.64
C VAL A 155 -5.32 13.54 17.80
N HIS A 156 -5.40 12.36 18.39
CA HIS A 156 -5.28 11.09 17.68
C HIS A 156 -6.61 10.33 17.72
N LEU A 157 -6.94 9.60 16.65
CA LEU A 157 -8.05 8.64 16.68
C LEU A 157 -7.52 7.25 16.97
N LYS A 158 -7.92 6.68 18.11
CA LYS A 158 -7.50 5.34 18.48
C LYS A 158 -8.05 4.32 17.50
N GLU A 159 -7.17 3.52 16.91
CA GLU A 159 -7.55 2.53 15.88
C GLU A 159 -8.56 1.48 16.40
N GLU A 160 -8.51 1.17 17.70
CA GLU A 160 -9.30 0.08 18.29
C GLU A 160 -10.79 0.39 18.41
N ASN A 161 -11.13 1.62 18.84
CA ASN A 161 -12.50 2.03 19.15
C ASN A 161 -12.91 3.36 18.47
N GLY A 162 -11.98 4.10 17.88
CA GLY A 162 -12.24 5.39 17.24
C GLY A 162 -12.39 6.56 18.22
N GLU A 163 -12.03 6.37 19.50
CA GLU A 163 -12.06 7.45 20.47
C GLU A 163 -10.93 8.46 20.20
N VAL A 164 -11.21 9.72 20.55
CA VAL A 164 -10.23 10.79 20.43
C VAL A 164 -9.29 10.73 21.64
N GLU A 165 -7.99 10.61 21.38
CA GLU A 165 -6.92 10.56 22.37
C GLU A 165 -5.97 11.75 22.24
N ALA A 166 -5.23 12.01 23.32
CA ALA A 166 -4.22 13.05 23.38
C ALA A 166 -3.04 12.75 22.44
N GLU A 167 -2.59 13.77 21.71
CA GLU A 167 -1.43 13.71 20.82
C GLU A 167 -0.60 14.98 21.03
N LEU A 168 -0.44 15.86 20.03
CA LEU A 168 0.24 17.16 20.19
C LEU A 168 -0.49 18.03 21.23
N ALA A 169 -1.82 17.98 21.23
CA ALA A 169 -2.66 18.48 22.30
C ALA A 169 -2.89 17.38 23.34
N HIS A 170 -2.58 17.69 24.60
CA HIS A 170 -2.83 16.77 25.71
C HIS A 170 -4.26 16.90 26.28
N HIS A 171 -4.98 17.97 25.93
CA HIS A 171 -6.35 18.19 26.33
C HIS A 171 -7.07 19.12 25.35
N TRP A 172 -8.40 19.02 25.27
CA TRP A 172 -9.23 19.90 24.47
C TRP A 172 -10.63 20.05 25.07
N GLN A 173 -11.29 21.14 24.71
CA GLN A 173 -12.63 21.48 25.19
C GLN A 173 -13.42 22.15 24.08
N MET A 174 -14.66 21.70 23.88
CA MET A 174 -15.69 22.43 23.12
C MET A 174 -16.26 23.52 24.03
N ILE A 175 -15.86 24.77 23.83
CA ILE A 175 -16.40 25.93 24.59
C ILE A 175 -17.82 26.22 24.10
N THR A 176 -18.00 26.22 22.77
CA THR A 176 -19.28 26.18 22.07
C THR A 176 -19.12 25.29 20.83
N GLU A 177 -20.22 24.99 20.12
CA GLU A 177 -20.15 24.22 18.87
C GLU A 177 -19.34 24.93 17.76
N GLN A 178 -19.03 26.22 17.93
CA GLN A 178 -18.24 27.04 17.01
C GLN A 178 -16.89 27.52 17.61
N HIS A 179 -16.56 27.13 18.84
CA HIS A 179 -15.33 27.54 19.52
C HIS A 179 -14.73 26.37 20.29
N TRP A 180 -13.58 25.92 19.83
CA TRP A 180 -12.81 24.84 20.43
C TRP A 180 -11.49 25.34 20.97
N ARG A 181 -11.10 24.85 22.16
CA ARG A 181 -9.83 25.13 22.81
C ARG A 181 -8.99 23.87 22.92
N PHE A 182 -7.72 23.95 22.57
CA PHE A 182 -6.73 22.88 22.68
C PHE A 182 -5.54 23.32 23.54
N TYR A 183 -5.03 22.40 24.36
CA TYR A 183 -3.87 22.61 25.23
C TYR A 183 -2.72 21.73 24.76
N LEU A 184 -1.61 22.36 24.38
CA LEU A 184 -0.49 21.75 23.66
C LEU A 184 0.60 21.27 24.61
N ARG A 185 1.29 20.19 24.26
CA ARG A 185 2.50 19.78 24.97
C ARG A 185 3.66 20.73 24.63
N PRO A 186 4.50 21.10 25.61
CA PRO A 186 5.71 21.86 25.34
C PRO A 186 6.81 20.98 24.74
N SER A 187 7.81 21.60 24.11
CA SER A 187 9.08 20.97 23.70
C SER A 187 8.93 19.78 22.72
N ILE A 188 7.99 19.90 21.78
CA ILE A 188 7.85 18.96 20.67
C ILE A 188 8.79 19.38 19.54
N TYR A 189 9.51 18.44 18.94
CA TYR A 189 10.45 18.71 17.86
C TYR A 189 10.04 18.01 16.57
N PHE A 190 10.26 18.70 15.46
CA PHE A 190 10.26 18.07 14.15
C PHE A 190 11.53 17.23 13.94
N HIS A 191 11.50 16.32 12.96
CA HIS A 191 12.61 15.42 12.65
C HIS A 191 13.93 16.14 12.33
N HIS A 192 13.88 17.33 11.72
CA HIS A 192 15.07 18.16 11.44
C HIS A 192 15.59 18.93 12.67
N GLY A 193 14.96 18.77 13.83
CA GLY A 193 15.43 19.25 15.11
C GLY A 193 14.89 20.61 15.55
N ARG A 194 14.14 21.32 14.69
CA ARG A 194 13.43 22.56 15.06
C ARG A 194 12.24 22.25 15.96
N GLU A 195 12.00 23.11 16.96
CA GLU A 195 10.82 23.00 17.81
C GLU A 195 9.53 23.35 17.06
N LEU A 196 8.46 22.62 17.34
CA LEU A 196 7.11 22.89 16.86
C LEU A 196 6.59 24.18 17.51
N THR A 197 6.08 25.08 16.68
CA THR A 197 5.50 26.36 17.12
C THR A 197 4.00 26.43 16.84
N LEU A 198 3.32 27.38 17.49
CA LEU A 198 1.91 27.68 17.22
C LEU A 198 1.67 28.12 15.76
N GLU A 199 2.67 28.72 15.13
CA GLU A 199 2.59 29.16 13.73
C GLU A 199 2.55 27.96 12.78
N ASP A 200 3.30 26.89 13.08
CA ASP A 200 3.28 25.63 12.31
C ASP A 200 1.88 24.98 12.34
N ILE A 201 1.28 24.93 13.53
CA ILE A 201 -0.08 24.41 13.73
C ILE A 201 -1.10 25.27 12.97
N SER A 202 -1.03 26.59 13.17
CA SER A 202 -1.96 27.53 12.54
C SER A 202 -1.87 27.48 11.02
N SER A 203 -0.64 27.47 10.47
CA SER A 203 -0.41 27.35 9.03
C SER A 203 -0.91 26.02 8.47
N SER A 204 -0.73 24.92 9.19
CA SER A 204 -1.17 23.59 8.75
C SER A 204 -2.70 23.48 8.69
N LEU A 205 -3.39 23.97 9.72
CA LEU A 205 -4.85 23.93 9.76
C LEU A 205 -5.50 24.91 8.78
N MET A 206 -4.92 26.11 8.62
CA MET A 206 -5.38 27.06 7.59
C MET A 206 -5.12 26.54 6.17
N ARG A 207 -4.07 25.75 5.95
CA ARG A 207 -3.87 25.04 4.68
C ARG A 207 -4.99 24.02 4.42
N MET A 208 -5.36 23.23 5.44
CA MET A 208 -6.44 22.24 5.31
C MET A 208 -7.78 22.87 4.92
N LYS A 209 -8.10 24.08 5.43
CA LYS A 209 -9.27 24.86 5.03
C LYS A 209 -9.40 25.01 3.51
N HIS A 210 -8.28 25.16 2.80
CA HIS A 210 -8.26 25.37 1.36
C HIS A 210 -8.14 24.07 0.55
N CYS A 211 -7.44 23.08 1.07
CA CYS A 211 -7.16 21.83 0.36
C CYS A 211 -8.20 20.74 0.60
N ASN A 212 -8.99 20.82 1.66
CA ASN A 212 -9.95 19.77 2.03
C ASN A 212 -11.30 20.38 2.48
N PRO A 213 -12.40 20.04 1.80
CA PRO A 213 -13.69 20.68 2.04
C PRO A 213 -14.28 20.38 3.43
N LEU A 214 -13.87 19.32 4.12
CA LEU A 214 -14.31 19.06 5.50
C LEU A 214 -13.88 20.15 6.49
N TYR A 215 -12.80 20.88 6.18
CA TYR A 215 -12.16 21.88 7.05
C TYR A 215 -12.50 23.32 6.64
N ALA A 216 -13.31 23.51 5.59
CA ALA A 216 -13.62 24.82 5.04
C ALA A 216 -14.26 25.79 6.05
N HIS A 217 -14.91 25.23 7.08
CA HIS A 217 -15.61 25.95 8.14
C HIS A 217 -14.69 26.53 9.23
N ILE A 218 -13.37 26.25 9.20
CA ILE A 218 -12.40 26.90 10.08
C ILE A 218 -12.34 28.40 9.73
N GLU A 219 -12.75 29.26 10.65
CA GLU A 219 -12.78 30.71 10.42
C GLU A 219 -11.43 31.35 10.75
N ARG A 220 -10.99 31.19 12.01
CA ARG A 220 -9.75 31.77 12.53
C ARG A 220 -9.16 30.93 13.65
N ILE A 221 -7.85 31.10 13.84
CA ILE A 221 -7.08 30.46 14.90
C ILE A 221 -6.37 31.56 15.69
N SER A 222 -6.42 31.49 17.01
CA SER A 222 -5.72 32.43 17.89
C SER A 222 -5.13 31.70 19.09
N SER A 223 -4.15 32.31 19.76
CA SER A 223 -3.55 31.75 20.96
C SER A 223 -3.71 32.76 22.10
N PRO A 224 -4.58 32.50 23.09
CA PRO A 224 -4.75 33.41 24.21
C PRO A 224 -3.53 33.42 25.15
N GLN A 225 -2.77 32.32 25.19
CA GLN A 225 -1.58 32.11 26.04
C GLN A 225 -0.65 31.07 25.39
N PRO A 226 0.66 31.04 25.75
CA PRO A 226 1.56 30.00 25.29
C PRO A 226 0.98 28.60 25.50
N TYR A 227 1.12 27.73 24.49
CA TYR A 227 0.59 26.36 24.48
C TYR A 227 -0.94 26.23 24.59
N VAL A 228 -1.70 27.32 24.43
CA VAL A 228 -3.17 27.29 24.31
C VAL A 228 -3.57 27.76 22.93
N LEU A 229 -4.43 26.99 22.27
CA LEU A 229 -4.94 27.27 20.93
C LEU A 229 -6.46 27.36 20.96
N ASP A 230 -7.00 28.48 20.51
CA ASP A 230 -8.44 28.67 20.26
C ASP A 230 -8.70 28.64 18.76
N ILE A 231 -9.60 27.75 18.34
CA ILE A 231 -10.06 27.61 16.96
C ILE A 231 -11.54 28.01 16.91
N PHE A 232 -11.87 28.93 16.02
CA PHE A 232 -13.22 29.44 15.80
C PHE A 232 -13.73 28.99 14.44
N LEU A 233 -15.00 28.60 14.40
CA LEU A 233 -15.66 28.00 13.26
C LEU A 233 -16.83 28.89 12.81
N ASN A 234 -17.06 28.99 11.50
CA ASN A 234 -18.21 29.73 10.96
C ASN A 234 -19.52 28.90 10.94
N GLU A 235 -19.41 27.58 11.13
CA GLU A 235 -20.52 26.62 11.26
C GLU A 235 -20.32 25.74 12.49
N ALA A 236 -21.41 25.22 13.05
CA ALA A 236 -21.37 24.36 14.23
C ALA A 236 -20.82 22.97 13.89
N ASP A 237 -19.77 22.53 14.61
CA ASP A 237 -19.20 21.19 14.49
C ASP A 237 -19.02 20.57 15.89
N LYS A 238 -19.84 19.54 16.17
CA LYS A 238 -19.84 18.76 17.42
C LYS A 238 -18.79 17.65 17.44
N GLN A 239 -18.15 17.40 16.31
CA GLN A 239 -17.13 16.38 16.14
C GLN A 239 -15.79 16.93 15.66
N PHE A 240 -15.57 18.23 15.80
CA PHE A 240 -14.36 18.90 15.33
C PHE A 240 -13.07 18.30 15.89
N ALA A 241 -13.08 17.84 17.15
CA ALA A 241 -11.95 17.09 17.70
C ALA A 241 -11.69 15.78 16.95
N THR A 242 -12.73 15.03 16.58
CA THR A 242 -12.61 13.83 15.74
C THR A 242 -12.07 14.18 14.36
N LEU A 243 -12.53 15.27 13.76
CA LEU A 243 -12.03 15.77 12.47
C LEU A 243 -10.54 16.10 12.52
N LEU A 244 -10.10 16.81 13.56
CA LEU A 244 -8.70 17.14 13.80
C LEU A 244 -7.81 15.94 14.18
N GLY A 245 -8.39 14.78 14.45
CA GLY A 245 -7.66 13.52 14.65
C GLY A 245 -7.62 12.62 13.42
N SER A 246 -8.27 13.01 12.33
CA SER A 246 -8.25 12.22 11.10
C SER A 246 -6.84 12.14 10.50
N PRO A 247 -6.52 11.09 9.72
CA PRO A 247 -5.18 10.91 9.12
C PRO A 247 -4.69 12.07 8.26
N GLN A 248 -5.60 12.92 7.77
CA GLN A 248 -5.27 14.08 6.95
C GLN A 248 -4.94 15.34 7.77
N ALA A 249 -5.36 15.42 9.03
CA ALA A 249 -5.25 16.60 9.89
C ALA A 249 -3.85 16.79 10.53
N VAL A 250 -2.81 16.29 9.88
CA VAL A 250 -1.45 16.29 10.45
C VAL A 250 -0.78 17.66 10.34
N ILE A 251 0.13 17.93 11.27
CA ILE A 251 0.85 19.19 11.36
C ILE A 251 2.18 19.12 10.60
N LEU A 252 2.41 20.12 9.76
CA LEU A 252 3.62 20.30 8.96
C LEU A 252 4.47 21.45 9.51
N PRO A 253 5.80 21.43 9.30
CA PRO A 253 6.62 22.62 9.52
C PRO A 253 6.17 23.71 8.54
N LYS A 254 5.99 24.96 8.98
CA LYS A 254 5.50 26.06 8.12
C LYS A 254 6.34 26.27 6.85
N GLU A 255 7.64 25.94 6.93
CA GLU A 255 8.58 26.02 5.82
C GLU A 255 8.52 24.82 4.85
N TRP A 256 7.60 23.86 5.03
CA TRP A 256 7.53 22.62 4.24
C TRP A 256 7.59 22.84 2.72
N ALA A 257 6.93 23.88 2.21
CA ALA A 257 6.88 24.18 0.78
C ALA A 257 8.23 24.63 0.21
N SER A 258 9.12 25.15 1.06
CA SER A 258 10.48 25.56 0.70
C SER A 258 11.50 24.43 0.87
N LEU A 259 11.14 23.34 1.54
CA LEU A 259 12.02 22.21 1.76
C LEU A 259 12.11 21.35 0.48
N PRO A 260 13.34 20.98 0.06
CA PRO A 260 13.52 20.23 -1.17
C PRO A 260 12.89 18.85 -1.04
N THR A 261 12.21 18.39 -2.09
CA THR A 261 11.67 17.02 -2.19
C THR A 261 10.77 16.60 -1.01
N PHE A 262 10.07 17.54 -0.36
CA PHE A 262 9.28 17.27 0.86
C PHE A 262 8.24 16.14 0.67
N ALA A 263 7.65 16.00 -0.52
CA ALA A 263 6.72 14.92 -0.81
C ALA A 263 7.37 13.52 -0.75
N GLN A 264 8.67 13.40 -1.03
CA GLN A 264 9.40 12.13 -0.94
C GLN A 264 10.09 11.95 0.41
N HIS A 265 10.61 13.05 0.98
CA HIS A 265 11.31 13.09 2.26
C HIS A 265 10.60 14.04 3.24
N PRO A 266 9.39 13.69 3.69
CA PRO A 266 8.64 14.52 4.62
C PRO A 266 9.36 14.66 5.97
N ILE A 267 9.21 15.85 6.56
CA ILE A 267 9.63 16.14 7.94
C ILE A 267 8.36 16.34 8.78
N GLY A 268 8.19 15.49 9.79
CA GLY A 268 7.08 15.55 10.73
C GLY A 268 7.53 15.54 12.18
N THR A 269 6.60 15.27 13.08
CA THR A 269 6.83 15.15 14.54
C THR A 269 6.64 13.71 15.04
N GLY A 270 6.38 12.76 14.13
CA GLY A 270 6.03 11.37 14.43
C GLY A 270 7.19 10.54 14.95
N ALA A 271 6.87 9.30 15.33
CA ALA A 271 7.82 8.36 15.94
C ALA A 271 8.91 7.89 14.98
N TYR A 272 8.67 7.96 13.67
CA TYR A 272 9.62 7.60 12.62
C TYR A 272 9.91 8.79 11.71
N GLN A 273 11.16 8.89 11.23
CA GLN A 273 11.60 9.88 10.24
C GLN A 273 12.05 9.17 8.96
N VAL A 274 11.84 9.79 7.80
CA VAL A 274 12.24 9.22 6.51
C VAL A 274 13.73 9.44 6.27
N MET A 275 14.48 8.36 6.08
CA MET A 275 15.93 8.38 5.80
C MET A 275 16.22 8.27 4.30
N ALA A 276 15.49 7.41 3.58
CA ALA A 276 15.61 7.23 2.15
C ALA A 276 14.24 6.90 1.54
N ASN A 277 13.95 7.42 0.34
CA ASN A 277 12.73 7.09 -0.41
C ASN A 277 13.02 7.22 -1.91
N ASP A 278 13.20 6.08 -2.58
CA ASP A 278 13.52 6.00 -3.99
C ASP A 278 12.64 4.96 -4.71
N GLN A 279 12.97 4.59 -5.95
CA GLN A 279 12.20 3.61 -6.71
C GLN A 279 12.29 2.18 -6.17
N HIS A 280 13.30 1.88 -5.37
CA HIS A 280 13.66 0.55 -4.89
C HIS A 280 13.44 0.38 -3.38
N LYS A 281 13.39 1.47 -2.60
CA LYS A 281 13.12 1.38 -1.15
C LYS A 281 12.53 2.64 -0.52
N LEU A 282 11.84 2.42 0.60
CA LEU A 282 11.55 3.42 1.62
C LEU A 282 12.17 2.95 2.94
N GLN A 283 13.02 3.77 3.53
CA GLN A 283 13.66 3.53 4.82
C GLN A 283 13.21 4.59 5.82
N ILE A 284 12.65 4.14 6.94
CA ILE A 284 12.26 5.00 8.05
C ILE A 284 12.96 4.57 9.34
N LYS A 285 13.31 5.53 10.18
CA LYS A 285 14.10 5.31 11.41
C LYS A 285 13.41 5.91 12.63
N ALA A 286 13.48 5.24 13.77
CA ALA A 286 12.95 5.76 15.01
C ALA A 286 13.55 7.14 15.35
N PHE A 287 12.69 8.09 15.69
CA PHE A 287 13.07 9.45 16.04
C PHE A 287 13.33 9.55 17.54
N ASN A 288 14.60 9.63 17.93
CA ASN A 288 15.00 9.63 19.35
C ASN A 288 14.49 10.84 20.16
N ARG A 289 14.08 11.95 19.50
CA ARG A 289 13.48 13.12 20.17
C ARG A 289 11.96 13.14 20.07
N TYR A 290 11.35 12.00 19.74
CA TYR A 290 9.89 11.87 19.76
C TYR A 290 9.35 12.18 21.16
N PHE A 291 8.28 12.96 21.23
CA PHE A 291 7.73 13.45 22.50
C PHE A 291 6.94 12.39 23.28
N GLY A 292 6.53 11.31 22.60
CA GLY A 292 5.87 10.16 23.19
C GLY A 292 6.85 9.06 23.57
N LEU A 293 6.34 7.83 23.68
CA LEU A 293 7.20 6.66 23.82
C LEU A 293 7.93 6.41 22.51
N ARG A 294 9.24 6.24 22.59
CA ARG A 294 10.06 5.85 21.44
C ARG A 294 9.53 4.53 20.88
N ALA A 295 9.43 4.45 19.56
CA ALA A 295 9.11 3.21 18.87
C ALA A 295 10.08 2.07 19.27
N LEU A 296 9.55 0.84 19.30
CA LEU A 296 10.32 -0.34 19.69
C LEU A 296 11.28 -0.79 18.58
N LEU A 297 10.86 -0.68 17.30
CA LEU A 297 11.75 -0.90 16.17
C LEU A 297 12.68 0.30 15.97
N ASP A 298 13.94 0.03 15.67
CA ASP A 298 14.93 1.06 15.37
C ASP A 298 14.78 1.57 13.94
N GLU A 299 14.46 0.67 13.02
CA GLU A 299 14.48 0.93 11.59
C GLU A 299 13.49 0.03 10.85
N ILE A 300 12.91 0.55 9.77
CA ILE A 300 12.00 -0.19 8.90
C ILE A 300 12.40 0.07 7.46
N ASP A 301 12.72 -1.02 6.77
CA ASP A 301 13.14 -1.05 5.38
C ASP A 301 12.01 -1.67 4.54
N ILE A 302 11.35 -0.85 3.74
CA ILE A 302 10.35 -1.31 2.78
C ILE A 302 11.00 -1.40 1.41
N TRP A 303 11.20 -2.63 0.94
CA TRP A 303 11.83 -2.94 -0.34
C TRP A 303 10.79 -3.03 -1.45
N VAL A 304 11.02 -2.32 -2.55
CA VAL A 304 10.10 -2.24 -3.68
C VAL A 304 10.47 -3.27 -4.74
N VAL A 305 9.60 -4.24 -4.94
CA VAL A 305 9.75 -5.37 -5.86
C VAL A 305 8.51 -5.45 -6.76
N PRO A 306 8.46 -4.69 -7.88
CA PRO A 306 7.29 -4.61 -8.76
C PRO A 306 6.79 -5.94 -9.32
N GLU A 307 7.69 -6.91 -9.45
CA GLU A 307 7.40 -8.27 -9.93
C GLU A 307 6.41 -9.01 -9.02
N LEU A 308 6.30 -8.59 -7.74
CA LEU A 308 5.36 -9.16 -6.79
C LEU A 308 3.93 -8.64 -6.91
N ASN A 309 3.64 -7.67 -7.78
CA ASN A 309 2.29 -7.10 -7.89
C ASN A 309 1.18 -8.17 -8.07
N LYS A 310 1.47 -9.24 -8.84
CA LYS A 310 0.54 -10.38 -9.03
C LYS A 310 0.54 -11.41 -7.90
N LYS A 311 1.55 -11.39 -7.02
CA LYS A 311 1.71 -12.33 -5.89
C LYS A 311 1.26 -11.75 -4.55
N MET A 312 1.29 -10.43 -4.38
CA MET A 312 0.68 -9.72 -3.23
C MET A 312 -0.84 -9.58 -3.37
N VAL A 313 -1.44 -10.36 -4.27
CA VAL A 313 -2.88 -10.43 -4.39
C VAL A 313 -3.36 -11.20 -3.17
N CYS A 314 -4.14 -10.51 -2.33
CA CYS A 314 -4.74 -11.00 -1.07
C CYS A 314 -3.90 -10.89 0.21
N SER A 315 -2.64 -10.50 0.11
CA SER A 315 -1.74 -10.23 1.23
C SER A 315 -1.34 -8.76 1.22
N THR A 316 -1.70 -8.02 2.26
CA THR A 316 -1.47 -6.57 2.27
C THR A 316 -0.01 -6.24 2.55
N ILE A 317 0.64 -7.08 3.35
CA ILE A 317 2.05 -6.98 3.73
C ILE A 317 2.63 -8.39 3.81
N HIS A 318 3.78 -8.57 3.15
CA HIS A 318 4.67 -9.70 3.42
C HIS A 318 5.86 -9.19 4.23
N LEU A 319 5.92 -9.62 5.48
CA LEU A 319 7.16 -9.65 6.23
C LEU A 319 7.95 -10.88 5.79
N THR A 320 9.26 -10.86 5.96
CA THR A 320 10.13 -12.01 5.68
C THR A 320 9.52 -13.29 6.28
N ASP A 321 9.53 -14.41 5.54
CA ASP A 321 8.84 -15.65 5.95
C ASP A 321 9.85 -16.67 6.50
N ASP A 322 9.45 -17.39 7.54
CA ASP A 322 10.17 -18.59 7.98
C ASP A 322 9.51 -19.78 7.28
N ASP A 323 10.30 -20.63 6.61
CA ASP A 323 9.89 -21.78 5.77
C ASP A 323 8.97 -22.83 6.46
N THR A 324 8.43 -22.58 7.66
CA THR A 324 7.83 -23.57 8.56
C THR A 324 6.32 -23.56 8.71
N ASN A 325 5.54 -22.54 8.28
CA ASN A 325 4.08 -22.69 8.13
C ASN A 325 3.45 -21.53 7.32
N LYS A 326 2.51 -21.82 6.41
CA LYS A 326 1.90 -20.82 5.50
C LYS A 326 0.70 -20.05 6.08
N ASP A 327 0.43 -20.19 7.36
CA ASP A 327 -0.73 -19.54 7.98
C ASP A 327 -0.44 -18.05 8.20
N PRO A 328 -1.37 -17.14 7.84
CA PRO A 328 -1.17 -15.71 8.06
C PRO A 328 -1.08 -15.38 9.55
N LEU A 329 -0.24 -14.40 9.90
CA LEU A 329 -0.15 -13.86 11.27
C LEU A 329 -1.49 -13.31 11.73
N GLU A 330 -2.19 -12.62 10.83
CA GLU A 330 -3.54 -12.13 11.06
C GLU A 330 -4.32 -12.10 9.74
N SER A 331 -5.63 -12.35 9.82
CA SER A 331 -6.56 -12.19 8.70
C SER A 331 -7.78 -11.41 9.16
N ARG A 332 -8.25 -10.47 8.34
CA ARG A 332 -9.42 -9.65 8.66
C ARG A 332 -10.14 -9.20 7.39
N LYS A 333 -11.47 -9.25 7.41
CA LYS A 333 -12.25 -8.59 6.35
C LYS A 333 -12.15 -7.08 6.48
N GLU A 334 -11.92 -6.40 5.37
CA GLU A 334 -11.85 -4.94 5.34
C GLU A 334 -13.18 -4.30 5.76
N GLU A 335 -13.09 -3.13 6.38
CA GLU A 335 -14.27 -2.30 6.70
C GLU A 335 -14.53 -1.40 5.50
N GLY A 336 -15.02 -1.97 4.41
CA GLY A 336 -15.16 -1.27 3.14
C GLY A 336 -15.40 -2.23 2.00
N CYS A 337 -15.33 -1.75 0.76
CA CYS A 337 -15.49 -2.61 -0.40
C CYS A 337 -14.90 -2.01 -1.67
N TYR A 338 -14.78 -2.87 -2.67
CA TYR A 338 -14.71 -2.49 -4.08
C TYR A 338 -16.09 -2.09 -4.58
N PHE A 339 -16.18 -1.05 -5.40
CA PHE A 339 -17.44 -0.57 -5.96
C PHE A 339 -17.23 0.08 -7.33
N LEU A 340 -18.31 0.11 -8.10
CA LEU A 340 -18.42 0.89 -9.32
C LEU A 340 -19.05 2.24 -9.00
N LEU A 341 -18.43 3.32 -9.46
CA LEU A 341 -19.04 4.64 -9.54
C LEU A 341 -19.53 4.89 -10.95
N TYR A 342 -20.82 5.16 -11.10
CA TYR A 342 -21.37 5.61 -12.37
C TYR A 342 -21.19 7.12 -12.50
N ASP A 343 -20.69 7.57 -13.66
CA ASP A 343 -20.41 8.98 -13.90
C ASP A 343 -21.67 9.70 -14.43
N SER A 344 -22.16 10.70 -13.70
CA SER A 344 -23.29 11.53 -14.15
C SER A 344 -22.97 12.36 -15.39
N ARG A 345 -21.69 12.55 -15.74
CA ARG A 345 -21.26 13.22 -16.98
C ARG A 345 -21.44 12.31 -18.21
N SER A 346 -21.54 10.99 -18.02
CA SER A 346 -21.79 10.05 -19.11
C SER A 346 -23.25 10.09 -19.58
N ALA A 347 -23.45 10.29 -20.88
CA ALA A 347 -24.77 10.24 -21.51
C ALA A 347 -25.45 8.86 -21.39
N GLN A 348 -24.66 7.79 -21.27
CA GLN A 348 -25.18 6.43 -21.06
C GLN A 348 -25.59 6.25 -19.61
N CYS A 349 -24.70 6.58 -18.66
CA CYS A 349 -24.96 6.36 -17.25
C CYS A 349 -25.95 7.34 -16.64
N GLN A 350 -26.33 8.43 -17.31
CA GLN A 350 -27.51 9.22 -16.93
C GLN A 350 -28.82 8.41 -17.00
N GLN A 351 -28.90 7.42 -17.90
CA GLN A 351 -30.10 6.59 -18.08
C GLN A 351 -30.17 5.52 -16.98
N THR A 352 -31.17 5.64 -16.11
CA THR A 352 -31.36 4.70 -14.98
C THR A 352 -31.52 3.25 -15.43
N GLU A 353 -32.13 3.01 -16.59
CA GLU A 353 -32.25 1.67 -17.20
C GLU A 353 -30.91 1.05 -17.55
N ILE A 354 -29.92 1.84 -18.01
CA ILE A 354 -28.56 1.35 -18.28
C ILE A 354 -27.86 0.98 -16.98
N ARG A 355 -27.91 1.85 -15.95
CA ARG A 355 -27.29 1.55 -14.64
C ARG A 355 -27.91 0.31 -13.98
N ALA A 356 -29.25 0.20 -14.04
CA ALA A 356 -29.99 -0.95 -13.51
C ALA A 356 -29.64 -2.24 -14.27
N TRP A 357 -29.56 -2.18 -15.59
CA TRP A 357 -29.16 -3.33 -16.41
C TRP A 357 -27.72 -3.78 -16.09
N LEU A 358 -26.76 -2.84 -16.08
CA LEU A 358 -25.37 -3.13 -15.74
C LEU A 358 -25.24 -3.78 -14.37
N SER A 359 -25.93 -3.24 -13.36
CA SER A 359 -25.94 -3.81 -12.01
C SER A 359 -26.57 -5.21 -11.97
N SER A 360 -27.53 -5.51 -12.85
CA SER A 360 -28.15 -6.85 -12.95
C SER A 360 -27.26 -7.91 -13.57
N VAL A 361 -26.30 -7.50 -14.38
CA VAL A 361 -25.36 -8.40 -15.06
C VAL A 361 -24.05 -8.50 -14.28
N LEU A 362 -23.54 -7.39 -13.76
CA LEU A 362 -22.30 -7.30 -12.99
C LEU A 362 -22.54 -7.60 -11.49
N THR A 363 -23.42 -8.54 -11.17
CA THR A 363 -23.62 -8.92 -9.77
C THR A 363 -22.35 -9.52 -9.18
N PRO A 364 -22.04 -9.29 -7.89
CA PRO A 364 -20.86 -9.88 -7.26
C PRO A 364 -20.79 -11.40 -7.42
N VAL A 365 -21.94 -12.07 -7.33
CA VAL A 365 -22.04 -13.53 -7.50
C VAL A 365 -21.72 -13.95 -8.94
N ASN A 366 -22.24 -13.22 -9.93
CA ASN A 366 -21.92 -13.51 -11.34
C ASN A 366 -20.43 -13.28 -11.63
N MET A 367 -19.87 -12.19 -11.11
CA MET A 367 -18.44 -11.89 -11.27
C MET A 367 -17.55 -12.96 -10.62
N LEU A 368 -17.87 -13.42 -9.40
CA LEU A 368 -17.12 -14.49 -8.73
C LEU A 368 -17.19 -15.82 -9.49
N THR A 369 -18.31 -16.11 -10.15
CA THR A 369 -18.47 -17.32 -10.97
C THR A 369 -17.52 -17.34 -12.17
N HIS A 370 -17.19 -16.17 -12.72
CA HIS A 370 -16.24 -15.99 -13.82
C HIS A 370 -14.79 -15.77 -13.33
N CYS A 371 -14.59 -15.63 -12.02
CA CYS A 371 -13.31 -15.30 -11.43
C CYS A 371 -12.44 -16.54 -11.23
N ASP A 372 -11.11 -16.37 -11.37
CA ASP A 372 -10.15 -17.43 -11.07
C ASP A 372 -10.31 -17.90 -9.60
N PRO A 373 -10.30 -19.22 -9.33
CA PRO A 373 -10.45 -19.78 -7.98
C PRO A 373 -9.55 -19.14 -6.91
N PHE A 374 -8.38 -18.63 -7.31
CA PHE A 374 -7.46 -17.92 -6.42
C PHE A 374 -8.11 -16.72 -5.70
N TYR A 375 -8.91 -15.92 -6.40
CA TYR A 375 -9.56 -14.73 -5.84
C TYR A 375 -10.85 -15.06 -5.09
N GLN A 376 -11.52 -16.16 -5.43
CA GLN A 376 -12.79 -16.57 -4.81
C GLN A 376 -12.67 -16.81 -3.29
N ARG A 377 -11.46 -17.12 -2.80
CA ARG A 377 -11.19 -17.27 -1.36
C ARG A 377 -11.16 -15.93 -0.61
N HIS A 378 -10.83 -14.84 -1.29
CA HIS A 378 -10.50 -13.56 -0.65
C HIS A 378 -11.55 -12.48 -0.93
N TRP A 379 -12.39 -12.66 -1.94
CA TRP A 379 -13.52 -11.79 -2.21
C TRP A 379 -14.82 -12.39 -1.70
N SER A 380 -15.55 -11.61 -0.90
CA SER A 380 -16.93 -11.91 -0.50
C SER A 380 -17.89 -10.93 -1.20
N PRO A 381 -19.07 -11.37 -1.68
CA PRO A 381 -20.08 -10.47 -2.23
C PRO A 381 -20.41 -9.30 -1.29
N ALA A 382 -20.37 -8.08 -1.82
CA ALA A 382 -20.79 -6.88 -1.09
C ALA A 382 -22.24 -6.51 -1.45
N TYR A 383 -23.09 -6.39 -0.42
CA TYR A 383 -24.47 -5.91 -0.56
C TYR A 383 -24.64 -4.48 -0.01
N GLY A 384 -23.55 -3.86 0.39
CA GLY A 384 -23.48 -2.52 0.97
C GLY A 384 -22.01 -2.13 1.12
N LEU A 385 -21.77 -0.92 1.65
CA LEU A 385 -20.41 -0.44 1.90
C LEU A 385 -19.75 -1.12 3.10
N LEU A 386 -20.55 -1.65 4.03
CA LEU A 386 -20.08 -2.40 5.21
C LEU A 386 -20.58 -3.85 5.16
N LEU A 387 -19.83 -4.74 5.80
CA LEU A 387 -20.12 -6.18 5.85
C LEU A 387 -21.53 -6.53 6.32
N HIS A 388 -22.10 -5.73 7.23
CA HIS A 388 -23.42 -5.95 7.82
C HIS A 388 -24.54 -5.13 7.16
N TRP A 389 -24.22 -4.33 6.13
CA TRP A 389 -25.20 -3.53 5.40
C TRP A 389 -25.68 -4.25 4.14
N HIS A 390 -26.99 -4.46 4.06
CA HIS A 390 -27.67 -5.10 2.94
C HIS A 390 -28.55 -4.10 2.20
N HIS A 391 -27.92 -3.14 1.52
CA HIS A 391 -28.61 -2.08 0.78
C HIS A 391 -28.97 -2.47 -0.65
N SER A 392 -28.14 -3.30 -1.29
CA SER A 392 -28.41 -3.84 -2.62
C SER A 392 -29.67 -4.70 -2.57
N LYS A 393 -30.72 -4.29 -3.29
CA LYS A 393 -31.95 -5.08 -3.42
C LYS A 393 -31.68 -6.31 -4.29
N LEU A 394 -32.53 -7.34 -4.16
CA LEU A 394 -32.62 -8.43 -5.13
C LEU A 394 -32.78 -7.84 -6.54
N ILE A 395 -31.72 -7.91 -7.34
CA ILE A 395 -31.71 -7.32 -8.66
C ILE A 395 -32.54 -8.22 -9.56
N ARG A 396 -33.65 -7.66 -10.08
CA ARG A 396 -34.44 -8.34 -11.11
C ARG A 396 -33.65 -8.30 -12.40
N GLN A 397 -33.70 -9.36 -13.19
CA GLN A 397 -33.10 -9.33 -14.53
C GLN A 397 -33.77 -8.21 -15.34
N HIS A 398 -32.96 -7.30 -15.85
CA HIS A 398 -33.38 -6.24 -16.75
C HIS A 398 -33.05 -6.63 -18.19
N PRO A 399 -33.89 -6.27 -19.18
CA PRO A 399 -33.54 -6.48 -20.59
C PRO A 399 -32.36 -5.58 -20.98
N LYS A 400 -31.49 -6.07 -21.87
CA LYS A 400 -30.38 -5.27 -22.42
C LYS A 400 -30.93 -4.03 -23.15
N PRO A 401 -30.50 -2.81 -22.79
CA PRO A 401 -30.82 -1.61 -23.56
C PRO A 401 -30.26 -1.70 -24.99
N THR A 402 -31.12 -1.49 -26.00
CA THR A 402 -30.74 -1.63 -27.42
C THR A 402 -29.74 -0.59 -27.89
N SER A 403 -29.69 0.57 -27.23
CA SER A 403 -28.76 1.67 -27.51
C SER A 403 -27.34 1.41 -27.01
N LEU A 404 -27.14 0.41 -26.13
CA LEU A 404 -25.88 0.18 -25.45
C LEU A 404 -25.01 -0.82 -26.22
N THR A 405 -23.95 -0.30 -26.85
CA THR A 405 -23.00 -1.08 -27.65
C THR A 405 -21.55 -0.93 -27.20
N LYS A 406 -21.22 0.16 -26.48
CA LYS A 406 -19.87 0.44 -26.00
C LYS A 406 -19.91 1.08 -24.62
N LEU A 407 -18.91 0.81 -23.79
CA LEU A 407 -18.74 1.39 -22.46
C LEU A 407 -17.27 1.67 -22.18
N THR A 408 -17.00 2.64 -21.31
CA THR A 408 -15.66 2.93 -20.77
C THR A 408 -15.63 2.69 -19.27
N VAL A 409 -14.69 1.85 -18.82
CA VAL A 409 -14.36 1.66 -17.40
C VAL A 409 -12.99 2.24 -17.15
N THR A 410 -12.90 3.16 -16.19
CA THR A 410 -11.65 3.81 -15.80
C THR A 410 -11.16 3.31 -14.44
N LEU A 411 -9.87 3.01 -14.37
CA LEU A 411 -9.16 2.53 -13.18
C LEU A 411 -7.77 3.18 -13.08
N TYR A 412 -7.11 3.12 -11.92
CA TYR A 412 -5.73 3.60 -11.78
C TYR A 412 -4.70 2.46 -11.81
N LYS A 413 -3.51 2.76 -12.33
CA LYS A 413 -2.38 1.83 -12.43
C LYS A 413 -1.81 1.43 -11.05
N GLU A 414 -1.06 0.33 -11.00
CA GLU A 414 -0.40 -0.14 -9.75
C GLU A 414 -1.40 -0.45 -8.62
N HIS A 415 -2.59 -0.94 -8.96
CA HIS A 415 -3.48 -1.65 -8.05
C HIS A 415 -3.48 -3.13 -8.42
N HIS A 416 -3.25 -4.01 -7.46
CA HIS A 416 -3.01 -5.44 -7.70
C HIS A 416 -4.26 -6.19 -8.18
N GLU A 417 -5.46 -5.67 -7.89
CA GLU A 417 -6.74 -6.34 -8.23
C GLU A 417 -7.55 -5.66 -9.34
N TYR A 418 -7.23 -4.42 -9.72
CA TYR A 418 -8.11 -3.66 -10.63
C TYR A 418 -8.13 -4.21 -12.05
N SER A 419 -6.98 -4.67 -12.56
CA SER A 419 -6.91 -5.31 -13.86
C SER A 419 -7.80 -6.55 -13.90
N THR A 420 -7.74 -7.39 -12.87
CA THR A 420 -8.57 -8.60 -12.78
C THR A 420 -10.06 -8.26 -12.75
N ILE A 421 -10.47 -7.25 -11.97
CA ILE A 421 -11.87 -6.82 -11.94
C ILE A 421 -12.31 -6.26 -13.30
N ALA A 422 -11.46 -5.50 -13.98
CA ALA A 422 -11.77 -4.96 -15.31
C ALA A 422 -11.87 -6.07 -16.37
N ASP A 423 -10.98 -7.05 -16.36
CA ASP A 423 -11.00 -8.22 -17.25
C ASP A 423 -12.29 -9.04 -17.04
N LEU A 424 -12.77 -9.15 -15.79
CA LEU A 424 -14.07 -9.80 -15.51
C LEU A 424 -15.25 -9.01 -16.06
N ILE A 425 -15.23 -7.68 -15.93
CA ILE A 425 -16.27 -6.82 -16.51
C ILE A 425 -16.28 -6.98 -18.03
N GLU A 426 -15.12 -6.96 -18.69
CA GLU A 426 -15.00 -7.19 -20.14
C GLU A 426 -15.53 -8.57 -20.55
N SER A 427 -15.12 -9.62 -19.84
CA SER A 427 -15.54 -10.99 -20.13
C SER A 427 -17.05 -11.20 -19.97
N ILE A 428 -17.69 -10.50 -19.04
CA ILE A 428 -19.14 -10.60 -18.83
C ILE A 428 -19.87 -9.77 -19.89
N LEU A 429 -19.43 -8.53 -20.15
CA LEU A 429 -20.10 -7.62 -21.08
C LEU A 429 -19.98 -8.06 -22.55
N SER A 430 -18.89 -8.73 -22.92
CA SER A 430 -18.72 -9.31 -24.26
C SER A 430 -19.76 -10.37 -24.62
N GLN A 431 -20.32 -11.08 -23.64
CA GLN A 431 -21.43 -12.03 -23.84
C GLN A 431 -22.73 -11.34 -24.29
N TYR A 432 -22.79 -10.03 -24.10
CA TYR A 432 -23.90 -9.18 -24.50
C TYR A 432 -23.53 -8.28 -25.68
N ASP A 433 -22.48 -8.56 -26.44
CA ASP A 433 -22.03 -7.73 -27.58
C ASP A 433 -21.81 -6.26 -27.19
N ILE A 434 -21.15 -6.02 -26.06
CA ILE A 434 -20.71 -4.69 -25.64
C ILE A 434 -19.19 -4.61 -25.73
N GLU A 435 -18.71 -3.62 -26.47
CA GLU A 435 -17.29 -3.27 -26.53
C GLU A 435 -16.91 -2.47 -25.27
N LEU A 436 -15.99 -3.01 -24.47
CA LEU A 436 -15.49 -2.31 -23.28
C LEU A 436 -14.13 -1.68 -23.58
N THR A 437 -14.02 -0.37 -23.36
CA THR A 437 -12.75 0.34 -23.31
C THR A 437 -12.27 0.41 -21.87
N ILE A 438 -11.15 -0.23 -21.56
CA ILE A 438 -10.50 -0.14 -20.24
C ILE A 438 -9.47 1.00 -20.27
N GLN A 439 -9.74 2.05 -19.53
CA GLN A 439 -8.86 3.20 -19.41
C GLN A 439 -8.07 3.14 -18.10
N VAL A 440 -6.74 3.20 -18.20
CA VAL A 440 -5.82 3.12 -17.06
C VAL A 440 -5.13 4.47 -16.86
N LEU A 441 -5.32 5.07 -15.68
CA LEU A 441 -4.80 6.39 -15.31
C LEU A 441 -3.72 6.31 -14.23
N ASP A 442 -3.00 7.42 -14.05
CA ASP A 442 -2.24 7.65 -12.83
C ASP A 442 -3.17 7.93 -11.65
N TYR A 443 -2.73 7.66 -10.41
CA TYR A 443 -3.59 7.77 -9.23
C TYR A 443 -4.17 9.18 -9.04
N GLU A 444 -3.36 10.21 -9.29
CA GLU A 444 -3.78 11.61 -9.16
C GLU A 444 -4.90 11.97 -10.14
N GLN A 445 -4.74 11.60 -11.42
CA GLN A 445 -5.76 11.82 -12.44
C GLN A 445 -7.06 11.09 -12.11
N TRP A 446 -6.96 9.85 -11.61
CA TRP A 446 -8.12 9.09 -11.15
C TRP A 446 -8.79 9.74 -9.92
N TYR A 447 -8.00 10.18 -8.94
CA TYR A 447 -8.48 10.80 -7.71
C TYR A 447 -9.29 12.08 -8.00
N TYR A 448 -8.86 12.85 -9.00
CA TYR A 448 -9.55 14.05 -9.47
C TYR A 448 -10.57 13.79 -10.59
N GLY A 449 -10.78 12.56 -11.05
CA GLY A 449 -11.75 12.26 -12.11
C GLY A 449 -11.45 12.90 -13.47
N GLU A 450 -10.17 13.10 -13.79
CA GLU A 450 -9.66 13.81 -14.99
C GLU A 450 -9.70 12.95 -16.27
N ALA A 451 -10.82 12.28 -16.51
CA ALA A 451 -11.09 11.57 -17.75
C ALA A 451 -12.60 11.50 -18.06
N GLU A 452 -12.92 11.27 -19.33
CA GLU A 452 -14.26 10.85 -19.72
C GLU A 452 -14.40 9.36 -19.47
N SER A 453 -15.36 8.97 -18.65
CA SER A 453 -15.65 7.57 -18.35
C SER A 453 -17.14 7.37 -18.14
N ASP A 454 -17.63 6.16 -18.40
CA ASP A 454 -18.98 5.76 -18.00
C ASP A 454 -18.98 5.25 -16.56
N ILE A 455 -17.96 4.47 -16.22
CA ILE A 455 -17.83 3.81 -14.92
C ILE A 455 -16.42 4.02 -14.38
N TRP A 456 -16.31 4.25 -13.08
CA TRP A 456 -15.05 4.32 -12.35
C TRP A 456 -14.94 3.15 -11.39
N LEU A 457 -13.87 2.38 -11.47
CA LEU A 457 -13.58 1.34 -10.48
C LEU A 457 -12.88 1.97 -9.28
N ALA A 458 -13.46 1.74 -8.10
CA ALA A 458 -13.00 2.32 -6.85
C ALA A 458 -12.98 1.29 -5.71
N THR A 459 -12.23 1.60 -4.66
CA THR A 459 -12.21 0.88 -3.40
C THR A 459 -12.14 1.87 -2.25
N VAL A 460 -12.70 1.51 -1.12
CA VAL A 460 -12.67 2.30 0.11
C VAL A 460 -12.49 1.37 1.29
N ASN A 461 -11.72 1.81 2.28
CA ASN A 461 -11.59 1.13 3.57
C ASN A 461 -11.68 2.20 4.67
N PHE A 462 -12.62 2.01 5.59
CA PHE A 462 -13.02 2.97 6.59
C PHE A 462 -12.29 2.72 7.90
N TYR A 463 -11.77 3.79 8.51
CA TYR A 463 -11.15 3.74 9.83
C TYR A 463 -12.16 3.98 10.95
N LYS A 464 -11.88 3.55 12.17
CA LYS A 464 -12.78 3.83 13.29
C LYS A 464 -12.67 5.30 13.73
N PRO A 465 -13.78 5.94 14.17
CA PRO A 465 -15.12 5.37 14.28
C PRO A 465 -15.84 5.41 12.93
N LEU A 466 -16.54 4.32 12.57
CA LEU A 466 -17.23 4.19 11.28
C LEU A 466 -18.30 5.27 11.06
N ALA A 467 -18.98 5.69 12.13
CA ALA A 467 -19.96 6.78 12.09
C ALA A 467 -19.37 8.12 11.61
N PHE A 468 -18.05 8.29 11.75
CA PHE A 468 -17.32 9.44 11.25
C PHE A 468 -16.76 9.18 9.84
N SER A 469 -15.97 8.11 9.69
CA SER A 469 -15.10 7.92 8.53
C SER A 469 -15.85 7.59 7.24
N ILE A 470 -17.05 7.00 7.29
CA ILE A 470 -17.77 6.62 6.07
C ILE A 470 -18.11 7.85 5.22
N PHE A 471 -18.68 8.88 5.85
CA PHE A 471 -18.97 10.12 5.15
C PHE A 471 -17.66 10.87 4.84
N ALA A 472 -16.74 10.98 5.82
CA ALA A 472 -15.48 11.70 5.61
C ALA A 472 -14.71 11.17 4.40
N THR A 473 -14.46 9.86 4.33
CA THR A 473 -13.66 9.25 3.25
C THR A 473 -14.32 9.41 1.88
N LEU A 474 -15.65 9.28 1.77
CA LEU A 474 -16.35 9.48 0.51
C LEU A 474 -16.39 10.96 0.11
N TYR A 475 -16.61 11.85 1.07
CA TYR A 475 -16.69 13.29 0.86
C TYR A 475 -15.31 13.91 0.55
N GLU A 476 -14.22 13.34 1.05
CA GLU A 476 -12.86 13.80 0.74
C GLU A 476 -12.42 13.41 -0.68
N LEU A 477 -13.09 12.49 -1.34
CA LEU A 477 -12.73 12.01 -2.68
C LEU A 477 -13.32 12.92 -3.78
N PRO A 478 -12.53 13.71 -4.51
CA PRO A 478 -13.06 14.61 -5.55
C PRO A 478 -13.79 13.86 -6.68
N LEU A 479 -13.29 12.66 -7.04
CA LEU A 479 -13.97 11.76 -7.98
C LEU A 479 -15.42 11.47 -7.57
N PHE A 480 -15.71 11.33 -6.28
CA PHE A 480 -17.06 11.10 -5.80
C PHE A 480 -17.99 12.28 -6.13
N HIS A 481 -17.53 13.51 -5.88
CA HIS A 481 -18.30 14.72 -6.22
C HIS A 481 -18.53 14.86 -7.72
N GLN A 482 -17.51 14.59 -8.54
CA GLN A 482 -17.63 14.68 -9.99
C GLN A 482 -18.62 13.67 -10.55
N CYS A 483 -18.55 12.41 -10.11
CA CYS A 483 -19.45 11.37 -10.59
C CYS A 483 -20.90 11.64 -10.19
N LEU A 484 -21.17 12.15 -8.99
CA LEU A 484 -22.54 12.38 -8.51
C LEU A 484 -23.15 13.70 -8.99
N GLY A 485 -22.33 14.69 -9.35
CA GLY A 485 -22.78 15.95 -9.96
C GLY A 485 -23.75 16.78 -9.11
N ARG A 486 -23.85 16.51 -7.80
CA ARG A 486 -24.76 17.19 -6.87
C ARG A 486 -24.00 17.80 -5.69
N SER A 487 -24.61 18.80 -5.05
CA SER A 487 -24.07 19.38 -3.82
C SER A 487 -24.36 18.48 -2.61
N PHE A 488 -23.37 18.39 -1.72
CA PHE A 488 -23.44 17.68 -0.43
C PHE A 488 -23.34 18.65 0.77
N THR A 489 -23.56 19.96 0.57
CA THR A 489 -23.43 20.97 1.64
C THR A 489 -24.35 20.70 2.82
N GLN A 490 -25.61 20.30 2.57
CA GLN A 490 -26.54 19.96 3.65
C GLN A 490 -26.11 18.70 4.39
N ASP A 491 -25.64 17.68 3.66
CA ASP A 491 -25.16 16.43 4.25
C ASP A 491 -23.93 16.69 5.13
N LEU A 492 -23.01 17.55 4.67
CA LEU A 492 -21.83 17.97 5.43
C LEU A 492 -22.21 18.66 6.74
N SER A 493 -23.14 19.62 6.70
CA SER A 493 -23.59 20.34 7.89
C SER A 493 -24.27 19.41 8.90
N LEU A 494 -25.11 18.47 8.42
CA LEU A 494 -25.70 17.44 9.27
C LEU A 494 -24.65 16.50 9.84
N TRP A 495 -23.61 16.17 9.07
CA TRP A 495 -22.51 15.34 9.49
C TRP A 495 -21.71 16.02 10.62
N HIS A 496 -21.27 17.27 10.46
CA HIS A 496 -20.61 18.06 11.51
C HIS A 496 -21.41 18.10 12.82
N GLN A 497 -22.73 18.13 12.74
CA GLN A 497 -23.63 18.12 13.90
C GLN A 497 -23.93 16.73 14.47
N LYS A 498 -23.30 15.67 13.95
CA LYS A 498 -23.59 14.25 14.28
C LYS A 498 -25.06 13.86 14.08
N ALA A 499 -25.73 14.49 13.12
CA ALA A 499 -27.16 14.33 12.85
C ALA A 499 -27.47 13.65 11.50
N LEU A 500 -26.46 13.44 10.65
CA LEU A 500 -26.63 12.75 9.37
C LEU A 500 -27.07 11.29 9.61
N PRO A 501 -28.23 10.84 9.07
CA PRO A 501 -28.62 9.43 9.12
C PRO A 501 -27.77 8.62 8.14
N LEU A 502 -26.54 8.32 8.55
CA LEU A 502 -25.46 7.81 7.70
C LEU A 502 -25.82 6.56 6.90
N GLU A 503 -26.44 5.57 7.55
CA GLU A 503 -26.86 4.34 6.86
C GLU A 503 -27.90 4.64 5.77
N ALA A 504 -28.89 5.49 6.06
CA ALA A 504 -29.92 5.87 5.09
C ALA A 504 -29.32 6.67 3.93
N TRP A 505 -28.35 7.55 4.21
CA TRP A 505 -27.60 8.30 3.20
C TRP A 505 -26.82 7.36 2.27
N CYS A 506 -26.08 6.38 2.83
CA CYS A 506 -25.39 5.37 2.02
C CYS A 506 -26.35 4.48 1.25
N ARG A 507 -27.47 4.08 1.86
CA ARG A 507 -28.52 3.27 1.22
C ARG A 507 -29.10 3.99 0.01
N GLN A 508 -29.28 5.31 0.09
CA GLN A 508 -29.78 6.10 -1.03
C GLN A 508 -28.82 6.08 -2.23
N LEU A 509 -27.51 6.24 -1.99
CA LEU A 509 -26.49 6.16 -3.06
C LEU A 509 -26.52 4.82 -3.82
N THR A 510 -26.69 3.72 -3.06
CA THR A 510 -26.83 2.38 -3.64
C THR A 510 -28.20 2.15 -4.28
N HIS A 511 -29.25 2.78 -3.76
CA HIS A 511 -30.60 2.66 -4.30
C HIS A 511 -30.75 3.34 -5.66
N ASP A 512 -30.14 4.52 -5.79
CA ASP A 512 -30.13 5.31 -7.04
C ASP A 512 -29.11 4.77 -8.06
N ILE A 513 -28.32 3.76 -7.65
CA ILE A 513 -27.32 3.05 -8.45
C ILE A 513 -26.26 4.02 -8.98
N TRP A 514 -25.82 4.98 -8.16
CA TRP A 514 -24.65 5.80 -8.47
C TRP A 514 -23.37 5.18 -7.93
N LEU A 515 -23.50 4.47 -6.80
CA LEU A 515 -22.47 3.64 -6.20
C LEU A 515 -22.97 2.21 -6.13
N TYR A 516 -22.25 1.27 -6.74
CA TYR A 516 -22.62 -0.13 -6.78
C TYR A 516 -21.55 -1.02 -6.14
N PRO A 517 -21.77 -1.54 -4.91
CA PRO A 517 -20.82 -2.40 -4.22
C PRO A 517 -20.58 -3.72 -4.97
N LEU A 518 -19.32 -4.15 -5.02
CA LEU A 518 -18.88 -5.40 -5.64
C LEU A 518 -18.43 -6.41 -4.59
N PHE A 519 -17.29 -6.19 -3.95
CA PHE A 519 -16.66 -7.19 -3.08
C PHE A 519 -16.13 -6.57 -1.80
N HIS A 520 -16.28 -7.29 -0.69
CA HIS A 520 -15.46 -7.11 0.50
C HIS A 520 -14.22 -7.99 0.37
N HIS A 521 -13.06 -7.41 0.64
CA HIS A 521 -11.78 -8.13 0.56
C HIS A 521 -11.31 -8.63 1.93
N LEU A 522 -10.74 -9.83 1.95
CA LEU A 522 -10.05 -10.41 3.09
C LEU A 522 -8.58 -9.96 3.04
N LEU A 523 -8.18 -9.13 3.98
CA LEU A 523 -6.80 -8.69 4.15
C LEU A 523 -6.05 -9.72 5.00
N GLU A 524 -4.88 -10.12 4.53
CA GLU A 524 -3.96 -10.98 5.28
C GLU A 524 -2.62 -10.28 5.52
N LEU A 525 -2.04 -10.54 6.70
CA LEU A 525 -0.70 -10.11 7.07
C LEU A 525 0.15 -11.37 7.24
N GLN A 526 1.18 -11.50 6.41
CA GLN A 526 2.08 -12.66 6.41
C GLN A 526 3.43 -12.25 7.00
N GLY A 527 4.06 -13.12 7.80
CA GLY A 527 5.35 -12.81 8.40
C GLY A 527 5.88 -13.80 9.43
N GLN A 528 7.10 -13.56 9.89
CA GLN A 528 7.79 -14.40 10.88
C GLN A 528 7.04 -14.53 12.19
N ARG A 529 7.14 -15.71 12.81
CA ARG A 529 6.58 -15.96 14.15
C ARG A 529 7.32 -15.26 15.28
N THR A 530 8.44 -14.62 15.03
CA THR A 530 9.22 -13.92 16.06
C THR A 530 8.70 -12.52 16.33
N ILE A 531 7.98 -11.91 15.38
CA ILE A 531 7.42 -10.58 15.55
C ILE A 531 6.22 -10.60 16.50
N ARG A 532 6.13 -9.61 17.38
CA ARG A 532 5.06 -9.39 18.35
C ARG A 532 4.56 -7.96 18.24
N GLY A 533 3.38 -7.69 18.81
CA GLY A 533 2.78 -6.37 18.75
C GLY A 533 2.26 -5.98 17.35
N VAL A 534 2.10 -6.97 16.48
CA VAL A 534 1.49 -6.84 15.15
C VAL A 534 -0.01 -7.03 15.30
N LYS A 535 -0.76 -5.95 15.04
CA LYS A 535 -2.21 -5.96 14.94
C LYS A 535 -2.61 -5.17 13.71
N MET A 536 -3.39 -5.77 12.83
CA MET A 536 -3.76 -5.17 11.57
C MET A 536 -4.76 -4.04 11.77
N ASN A 537 -4.33 -2.85 11.38
CA ASN A 537 -5.13 -1.64 11.35
C ASN A 537 -6.07 -1.63 10.14
N THR A 538 -6.93 -0.62 10.10
CA THR A 538 -7.93 -0.45 9.03
C THR A 538 -7.34 -0.08 7.68
N PHE A 539 -6.03 0.15 7.56
CA PHE A 539 -5.37 0.36 6.26
C PHE A 539 -4.77 -0.93 5.69
N GLY A 540 -4.90 -2.05 6.43
CA GLY A 540 -4.26 -3.33 6.11
C GLY A 540 -2.77 -3.36 6.45
N TRP A 541 -2.33 -2.43 7.29
CA TRP A 541 -0.98 -2.39 7.85
C TRP A 541 -1.04 -2.63 9.36
N PHE A 542 0.06 -2.44 10.10
CA PHE A 542 0.08 -2.55 11.56
C PHE A 542 0.89 -1.39 12.15
N ASP A 543 0.64 -1.03 13.41
CA ASP A 543 1.39 0.05 14.04
C ASP A 543 2.86 -0.34 14.25
N PHE A 544 3.73 0.33 13.52
CA PHE A 544 5.18 0.13 13.61
C PHE A 544 5.75 0.52 14.97
N LYS A 545 5.08 1.38 15.74
CA LYS A 545 5.58 1.80 17.07
C LYS A 545 5.54 0.66 18.09
N SER A 546 4.55 -0.23 17.99
CA SER A 546 4.30 -1.32 18.94
C SER A 546 4.91 -2.65 18.53
N ALA A 547 5.37 -2.80 17.29
CA ALA A 547 5.97 -4.03 16.80
C ALA A 547 7.38 -4.25 17.40
N TRP A 548 7.74 -5.51 17.69
CA TRP A 548 9.07 -5.87 18.23
C TRP A 548 9.39 -7.35 17.97
N PHE A 549 10.67 -7.73 18.07
CA PHE A 549 11.12 -9.11 17.85
C PHE A 549 11.41 -9.87 19.14
N THR A 550 10.92 -11.11 19.22
CA THR A 550 11.32 -12.11 20.22
C THR A 550 12.51 -12.93 19.73
N PRO A 551 13.34 -13.49 20.63
CA PRO A 551 14.38 -14.45 20.25
C PRO A 551 13.78 -15.76 19.69
N ASP A 552 14.46 -16.39 18.74
CA ASP A 552 14.04 -17.65 18.11
C ASP A 552 13.86 -18.82 19.09
N THR A 553 14.45 -18.75 20.29
CA THR A 553 14.40 -19.83 21.29
C THR A 553 13.07 -19.94 22.04
N ASP A 554 12.19 -18.95 21.93
CA ASP A 554 10.92 -18.91 22.68
C ASP A 554 9.74 -19.53 21.91
N THR A 555 9.94 -19.99 20.66
CA THR A 555 8.84 -20.56 19.83
C THR A 555 8.53 -22.03 20.09
N ASP A 556 9.34 -22.74 20.89
CA ASP A 556 9.19 -24.19 21.14
C ASP A 556 8.38 -24.55 22.41
N THR A 557 7.87 -23.57 23.17
CA THR A 557 7.15 -23.86 24.44
C THR A 557 5.63 -23.81 24.40
N ASP A 558 4.99 -23.55 23.26
CA ASP A 558 3.54 -23.71 23.11
C ASP A 558 3.19 -25.13 22.63
N THR A 559 3.52 -26.12 23.45
CA THR A 559 2.83 -27.42 23.44
C THR A 559 2.06 -27.57 24.75
N ASP A 560 0.73 -27.58 24.64
CA ASP A 560 -0.23 -28.12 25.60
C ASP A 560 0.07 -27.91 27.09
N THR A 561 -0.41 -26.78 27.64
CA THR A 561 -0.98 -26.82 29.00
C THR A 561 -2.40 -26.32 28.95
N ASP A 562 -3.29 -27.27 28.67
CA ASP A 562 -4.71 -27.24 29.02
C ASP A 562 -4.78 -27.11 30.56
N THR A 563 -4.79 -25.89 31.09
CA THR A 563 -5.09 -25.64 32.50
C THR A 563 -6.58 -25.37 32.66
N ASP A 564 -7.29 -26.46 32.91
CA ASP A 564 -8.57 -26.50 33.62
C ASP A 564 -8.61 -25.44 34.72
N THR A 565 -9.44 -24.42 34.54
CA THR A 565 -9.81 -23.50 35.62
C THR A 565 -11.09 -24.05 36.28
N PRO A 566 -11.08 -24.44 37.56
CA PRO A 566 -12.27 -24.94 38.21
C PRO A 566 -13.26 -23.78 38.43
N LYS A 567 -14.50 -24.00 38.01
CA LYS A 567 -15.64 -23.15 38.36
C LYS A 567 -15.76 -23.06 39.88
N LEU A 568 -15.64 -21.86 40.43
CA LEU A 568 -16.08 -21.55 41.78
C LEU A 568 -17.54 -21.08 41.71
N THR A 569 -18.35 -21.80 42.49
CA THR A 569 -19.74 -21.54 42.89
C THR A 569 -19.97 -20.17 43.48
#